data_AF-A0A7S2JF80-F1
#
_entry.id   AF-A0A7S2JF80-F1
#
_cell.length_a   1.000
_cell.length_b   1.000
_cell.length_c   1.000
_cell.angle_alpha   90.00
_cell.angle_beta   90.00
_cell.angle_gamma   90.00
#
_symmetry.space_group_name_H-M   'P 1'
#
loop_
_entity.id
_entity.type
_entity.pdbx_description
1 polymer ?
#
loop_
_entity_poly.entity_id
_entity_poly.type
_entity_poly.pdbx_seq_one_letter_code
_entity_poly.pdbx_strand_id
1 'polypeptide(L)'
;AYTVTQGICFMKPGELPTSTKILKAKRPVGSTLFSTGNTWQGPSGGLWAQVDQAKSAGETGWALVEGPGFGTKGPLLVDQVDAQTQIISIRWMKDPPIFTVMMRKNDTIGHVVDALCASTGLNKKETILTKGLPKKAPTTGVMLPMDYTLPKDVLNNDQTIEEANIVDTLNLVYVGHFDEDYHPK
;
A
#
# COMPACT_ATOMS: atom_id res chain seq x y z
N ALA A 1 0.62 -5.09 -19.02
CA ALA A 1 1.78 -4.75 -18.14
C ALA A 1 1.22 -4.49 -16.76
N TYR A 2 1.98 -4.67 -15.69
CA TYR A 2 1.41 -4.60 -14.35
C TYR A 2 1.83 -3.35 -13.60
N THR A 3 1.01 -2.91 -12.65
CA THR A 3 1.29 -1.81 -11.72
C THR A 3 1.44 -2.35 -10.31
N VAL A 4 2.50 -1.95 -9.62
CA VAL A 4 2.82 -2.40 -8.25
C VAL A 4 1.91 -1.72 -7.23
N THR A 5 1.33 -2.49 -6.30
CA THR A 5 0.33 -1.97 -5.36
C THR A 5 0.83 -1.75 -3.93
N GLN A 6 1.83 -2.54 -3.46
CA GLN A 6 2.17 -2.62 -2.03
C GLN A 6 3.65 -2.36 -1.69
N GLY A 7 4.43 -1.76 -2.59
CA GLY A 7 5.82 -1.38 -2.30
C GLY A 7 6.82 -2.56 -2.31
N ILE A 8 6.31 -3.77 -2.48
CA ILE A 8 7.06 -5.02 -2.50
C ILE A 8 6.56 -5.89 -3.66
N CYS A 9 7.46 -6.69 -4.23
CA CYS A 9 7.16 -7.73 -5.20
C CYS A 9 7.83 -9.04 -4.77
N PHE A 10 7.18 -10.16 -5.05
CA PHE A 10 7.80 -11.48 -4.92
C PHE A 10 8.16 -12.01 -6.30
N MET A 11 9.42 -12.43 -6.47
CA MET A 11 9.99 -12.79 -7.76
C MET A 11 10.56 -14.22 -7.69
N LYS A 12 10.29 -15.04 -8.69
CA LYS A 12 10.99 -16.30 -8.94
C LYS A 12 12.06 -16.06 -10.01
N PRO A 13 13.36 -16.15 -9.67
CA PRO A 13 14.41 -16.00 -10.66
C PRO A 13 14.45 -17.22 -11.58
N GLY A 14 14.70 -16.98 -12.86
CA GLY A 14 14.81 -18.00 -13.89
C GLY A 14 13.56 -18.14 -14.76
N GLU A 15 13.74 -18.76 -15.93
CA GLU A 15 12.68 -18.88 -16.95
C GLU A 15 11.56 -19.84 -16.53
N LEU A 16 11.89 -20.86 -15.74
CA LEU A 16 10.93 -21.88 -15.31
C LEU A 16 10.12 -21.40 -14.10
N PRO A 17 8.78 -21.34 -14.19
CA PRO A 17 7.93 -20.89 -13.08
C PRO A 17 7.91 -21.86 -11.89
N THR A 18 8.33 -23.11 -12.10
CA THR A 18 8.38 -24.17 -11.09
C THR A 18 9.53 -24.03 -10.09
N SER A 19 10.43 -23.04 -10.28
CA SER A 19 11.50 -22.74 -9.33
C SER A 19 10.95 -22.52 -7.93
N THR A 20 11.53 -23.18 -6.93
CA THR A 20 11.12 -23.05 -5.52
C THR A 20 11.66 -21.79 -4.87
N LYS A 21 12.71 -21.20 -5.43
CA LYS A 21 13.33 -19.96 -4.91
C LYS A 21 12.40 -18.77 -5.17
N ILE A 22 12.03 -18.07 -4.10
CA ILE A 22 11.27 -16.82 -4.17
C ILE A 22 12.08 -15.72 -3.47
N LEU A 23 12.22 -14.59 -4.13
CA LEU A 23 12.91 -13.40 -3.65
C LEU A 23 11.88 -12.31 -3.35
N LYS A 24 11.97 -11.66 -2.19
CA LYS A 24 11.23 -10.44 -1.88
C LYS A 24 12.07 -9.25 -2.35
N ALA A 25 11.53 -8.45 -3.27
CA ALA A 25 12.16 -7.23 -3.78
C ALA A 25 11.33 -6.00 -3.38
N LYS A 26 11.99 -4.90 -3.01
CA LYS A 26 11.33 -3.61 -2.79
C LYS A 26 11.11 -2.95 -4.14
N ARG A 27 9.92 -2.41 -4.38
CA ARG A 27 9.57 -1.73 -5.63
C ARG A 27 8.55 -0.63 -5.40
N PRO A 28 8.71 0.59 -5.94
CA PRO A 28 7.78 1.69 -5.66
C PRO A 28 6.34 1.35 -6.06
N VAL A 29 5.37 1.72 -5.21
CA VAL A 29 3.94 1.67 -5.55
C VAL A 29 3.67 2.55 -6.76
N GLY A 30 2.81 2.09 -7.66
CA GLY A 30 2.50 2.78 -8.91
C GLY A 30 3.55 2.57 -10.01
N SER A 31 4.71 1.96 -9.72
CA SER A 31 5.68 1.65 -10.77
C SER A 31 5.19 0.52 -11.68
N THR A 32 5.61 0.58 -12.94
CA THR A 32 5.28 -0.43 -13.94
C THR A 32 6.23 -1.61 -13.86
N LEU A 33 5.68 -2.82 -13.85
CA LEU A 33 6.37 -4.06 -14.16
C LEU A 33 5.97 -4.51 -15.57
N PHE A 34 6.93 -4.51 -16.49
CA PHE A 34 6.68 -5.02 -17.83
C PHE A 34 6.61 -6.55 -17.80
N SER A 35 5.56 -7.09 -18.40
CA SER A 35 5.30 -8.52 -18.50
C SER A 35 5.13 -8.91 -19.96
N THR A 36 5.48 -10.15 -20.28
CA THR A 36 5.25 -10.75 -21.61
C THR A 36 3.77 -11.06 -21.86
N GLY A 37 2.91 -10.98 -20.84
CA GLY A 37 1.51 -11.40 -20.89
C GLY A 37 1.28 -12.86 -20.50
N ASN A 38 2.35 -13.66 -20.40
CA ASN A 38 2.24 -15.04 -19.93
C ASN A 38 2.00 -15.07 -18.42
N THR A 39 1.06 -15.92 -18.01
CA THR A 39 0.76 -16.17 -16.61
C THR A 39 0.87 -17.65 -16.27
N TRP A 40 1.13 -17.93 -15.00
CA TRP A 40 1.23 -19.28 -14.46
C TRP A 40 0.61 -19.34 -13.08
N GLN A 41 -0.26 -20.32 -12.85
CA GLN A 41 -0.81 -20.59 -11.54
C GLN A 41 0.05 -21.63 -10.82
N GLY A 42 0.63 -21.23 -9.70
CA GLY A 42 1.47 -22.09 -8.89
C GLY A 42 0.67 -23.13 -8.11
N PRO A 43 1.35 -24.18 -7.59
CA PRO A 43 0.69 -25.28 -6.88
C PRO A 43 -0.04 -24.83 -5.59
N SER A 44 0.40 -23.74 -4.98
CA SER A 44 -0.27 -23.14 -3.81
C SER A 44 -1.36 -22.11 -4.20
N GLY A 45 -1.76 -22.05 -5.47
CA GLY A 45 -2.84 -21.18 -5.96
C GLY A 45 -2.43 -19.76 -6.36
N GLY A 46 -1.19 -19.34 -6.10
CA GLY A 46 -0.70 -18.01 -6.47
C GLY A 46 -0.56 -17.82 -7.99
N LEU A 47 -1.01 -16.68 -8.49
CA LEU A 47 -0.90 -16.27 -9.89
C LEU A 47 0.40 -15.51 -10.11
N TRP A 48 1.20 -15.93 -11.09
CA TRP A 48 2.48 -15.33 -11.45
C TRP A 48 2.44 -14.82 -12.88
N ALA A 49 3.07 -13.67 -13.12
CA ALA A 49 3.25 -13.10 -14.45
C ALA A 49 4.72 -13.17 -14.86
N GLN A 50 5.00 -13.61 -16.08
CA GLN A 50 6.36 -13.62 -16.61
C GLN A 50 6.82 -12.19 -16.90
N VAL A 51 8.03 -11.86 -16.46
CA VAL A 51 8.67 -10.56 -16.64
C VAL A 51 9.20 -10.43 -18.06
N ASP A 52 8.96 -9.29 -18.69
CA ASP A 52 9.57 -8.94 -19.98
C ASP A 52 10.98 -8.39 -19.74
N GLN A 53 11.98 -9.25 -19.89
CA GLN A 53 13.40 -8.92 -19.69
C GLN A 53 13.89 -7.85 -20.68
N ALA A 54 13.32 -7.77 -21.88
CA ALA A 54 13.73 -6.77 -22.87
C ALA A 54 13.36 -5.34 -22.42
N LYS A 55 12.35 -5.20 -21.57
CA LYS A 55 11.87 -3.91 -21.03
C LYS A 55 12.20 -3.69 -19.55
N SER A 56 12.72 -4.70 -18.87
CA SER A 56 12.99 -4.68 -17.43
C SER A 56 14.46 -5.01 -17.16
N ALA A 57 15.34 -4.01 -17.32
CA ALA A 57 16.77 -4.20 -17.15
C ALA A 57 17.10 -4.74 -15.75
N GLY A 58 17.78 -5.89 -15.70
CA GLY A 58 18.18 -6.55 -14.45
C GLY A 58 17.08 -7.40 -13.77
N GLU A 59 15.87 -7.45 -14.34
CA GLU A 59 14.77 -8.26 -13.82
C GLU A 59 14.48 -9.43 -14.75
N THR A 60 14.38 -10.64 -14.21
CA THR A 60 14.09 -11.86 -14.99
C THR A 60 13.17 -12.79 -14.23
N GLY A 61 12.51 -13.67 -14.97
CA GLY A 61 11.68 -14.74 -14.41
C GLY A 61 10.23 -14.33 -14.21
N TRP A 62 9.68 -14.59 -13.03
CA TRP A 62 8.24 -14.47 -12.76
C TRP A 62 7.97 -13.61 -11.54
N ALA A 63 6.97 -12.73 -11.63
CA ALA A 63 6.53 -11.87 -10.53
C ALA A 63 5.15 -12.33 -10.03
N LEU A 64 4.97 -12.37 -8.72
CA LEU A 64 3.68 -12.72 -8.11
C LEU A 64 2.67 -11.59 -8.33
N VAL A 65 1.54 -11.93 -8.96
CA VAL A 65 0.40 -11.02 -9.14
C VAL A 65 -0.44 -11.00 -7.88
N GLU A 66 -0.90 -12.17 -7.45
CA GLU A 66 -1.67 -12.37 -6.23
C GLU A 66 -1.53 -13.82 -5.75
N GLY A 67 -1.74 -14.08 -4.47
CA GLY A 67 -1.73 -15.44 -3.97
C GLY A 67 -1.65 -15.54 -2.44
N PRO A 68 -2.03 -16.69 -1.88
CA PRO A 68 -1.94 -16.92 -0.44
C PRO A 68 -0.49 -17.11 0.01
N GLY A 69 -0.25 -16.94 1.32
CA GLY A 69 1.01 -17.31 1.97
C GLY A 69 2.11 -16.24 1.97
N PHE A 70 1.85 -15.03 1.46
CA PHE A 70 2.83 -13.94 1.40
C PHE A 70 2.63 -12.84 2.46
N GLY A 71 1.60 -12.98 3.30
CA GLY A 71 1.29 -12.01 4.36
C GLY A 71 0.79 -10.65 3.85
N THR A 72 0.38 -10.58 2.58
CA THR A 72 -0.16 -9.38 1.94
C THR A 72 -1.67 -9.49 1.78
N LYS A 73 -2.40 -8.38 1.92
CA LYS A 73 -3.83 -8.32 1.62
C LYS A 73 -4.02 -7.82 0.19
N GLY A 74 -4.76 -8.58 -0.62
CA GLY A 74 -5.03 -8.22 -2.02
C GLY A 74 -3.85 -8.47 -2.98
N PRO A 75 -4.03 -8.12 -4.27
CA PRO A 75 -3.03 -8.31 -5.29
C PRO A 75 -1.82 -7.39 -5.06
N LEU A 76 -0.63 -7.88 -5.39
CA LEU A 76 0.63 -7.13 -5.41
C LEU A 76 0.85 -6.39 -6.73
N LEU A 77 0.23 -6.92 -7.79
CA LEU A 77 0.27 -6.38 -9.13
C LEU A 77 -1.16 -6.34 -9.69
N VAL A 78 -1.52 -5.23 -10.33
CA VAL A 78 -2.77 -5.10 -11.08
C VAL A 78 -2.46 -4.83 -12.54
N ASP A 79 -3.23 -5.38 -13.48
CA ASP A 79 -3.06 -5.03 -14.90
C ASP A 79 -3.31 -3.52 -15.08
N GLN A 80 -2.66 -2.91 -16.06
CA GLN A 80 -2.53 -1.45 -16.13
C GLN A 80 -3.86 -0.71 -15.96
N VAL A 81 -3.84 0.22 -14.99
CA VAL A 81 -4.78 1.34 -14.76
C VAL A 81 -6.25 0.94 -14.91
N ASP A 82 -6.71 0.13 -13.96
CA ASP A 82 -8.13 0.13 -13.62
C ASP A 82 -8.49 1.55 -13.11
N ALA A 83 -9.35 2.27 -13.82
CA ALA A 83 -9.84 3.60 -13.44
C ALA A 83 -10.52 3.63 -12.05
N GLN A 84 -10.82 2.44 -11.52
CA GLN A 84 -11.31 2.20 -10.18
C GLN A 84 -10.20 2.10 -9.12
N THR A 85 -8.93 2.31 -9.45
CA THR A 85 -7.82 2.28 -8.48
C THR A 85 -7.19 3.66 -8.26
N GLN A 86 -6.65 3.88 -7.07
CA GLN A 86 -5.88 5.08 -6.74
C GLN A 86 -4.76 4.79 -5.75
N ILE A 87 -3.71 5.61 -5.79
CA ILE A 87 -2.60 5.55 -4.83
C ILE A 87 -2.96 6.41 -3.63
N ILE A 88 -2.75 5.87 -2.43
CA ILE A 88 -2.94 6.57 -1.16
C ILE A 88 -1.61 6.56 -0.43
N SER A 89 -1.15 7.75 -0.03
CA SER A 89 0.03 7.91 0.81
C SER A 89 -0.39 8.29 2.23
N ILE A 90 0.23 7.70 3.23
CA ILE A 90 -0.04 7.96 4.65
C ILE A 90 1.25 8.46 5.29
N ARG A 91 1.16 9.61 5.96
CA ARG A 91 2.29 10.22 6.66
C ARG A 91 1.99 10.40 8.14
N TRP A 92 3.06 10.41 8.94
CA TRP A 92 2.99 10.77 10.35
C TRP A 92 3.83 12.03 10.57
N MET A 93 3.16 13.17 10.74
CA MET A 93 3.71 14.49 11.08
C MET A 93 4.77 15.11 10.14
N LYS A 94 5.46 14.33 9.29
CA LYS A 94 6.54 14.75 8.39
C LYS A 94 6.55 13.93 7.10
N ASP A 95 7.25 14.47 6.12
CA ASP A 95 7.64 13.76 4.90
C ASP A 95 8.99 13.06 5.08
N PRO A 96 9.25 11.94 4.37
CA PRO A 96 8.36 11.28 3.41
C PRO A 96 7.21 10.50 4.07
N PRO A 97 6.16 10.10 3.31
CA PRO A 97 5.14 9.20 3.79
C PRO A 97 5.72 7.91 4.38
N ILE A 98 5.13 7.43 5.48
CA ILE A 98 5.55 6.20 6.16
C ILE A 98 4.98 4.95 5.49
N PHE A 99 3.95 5.14 4.65
CA PHE A 99 3.29 4.06 3.93
C PHE A 99 2.63 4.60 2.65
N THR A 100 2.69 3.81 1.59
CA THR A 100 2.00 4.08 0.33
C THR A 100 1.38 2.79 -0.16
N VAL A 101 0.15 2.86 -0.67
CA VAL A 101 -0.59 1.69 -1.16
C VAL A 101 -1.48 2.08 -2.34
N MET A 102 -1.69 1.16 -3.27
CA MET A 102 -2.71 1.28 -4.32
C MET A 102 -3.92 0.45 -3.93
N MET A 103 -5.10 1.08 -3.91
CA MET A 103 -6.37 0.47 -3.47
C MET A 103 -7.46 0.78 -4.48
N ARG A 104 -8.56 0.01 -4.47
CA ARG A 104 -9.75 0.34 -5.27
C ARG A 104 -10.54 1.45 -4.59
N LYS A 105 -11.18 2.31 -5.39
CA LYS A 105 -12.05 3.40 -4.92
C LYS A 105 -13.23 2.89 -4.10
N ASN A 106 -13.70 1.67 -4.36
CA ASN A 106 -14.74 0.99 -3.59
C ASN A 106 -14.22 0.29 -2.32
N ASP A 107 -12.90 0.19 -2.09
CA ASP A 107 -12.39 -0.31 -0.82
C ASP A 107 -12.69 0.70 0.28
N THR A 108 -12.88 0.22 1.51
CA THR A 108 -13.16 1.07 2.66
C THR A 108 -11.89 1.61 3.29
N ILE A 109 -12.01 2.68 4.07
CA ILE A 109 -10.92 3.20 4.91
C ILE A 109 -10.42 2.13 5.88
N GLY A 110 -11.29 1.25 6.36
CA GLY A 110 -10.92 0.10 7.18
C GLY A 110 -9.93 -0.84 6.49
N HIS A 111 -10.06 -1.04 5.17
CA HIS A 111 -9.08 -1.81 4.39
C HIS A 111 -7.73 -1.08 4.27
N VAL A 112 -7.73 0.24 4.15
CA VAL A 112 -6.50 1.06 4.14
C VAL A 112 -5.78 0.94 5.48
N VAL A 113 -6.50 1.07 6.60
CA VAL A 113 -5.97 0.89 7.96
C VAL A 113 -5.39 -0.51 8.14
N ASP A 114 -6.09 -1.55 7.67
CA ASP A 114 -5.61 -2.92 7.71
C ASP A 114 -4.28 -3.10 6.97
N ALA A 115 -4.16 -2.53 5.77
CA ALA A 115 -2.93 -2.60 4.97
C ALA A 115 -1.77 -1.86 5.66
N LEU A 116 -2.05 -0.66 6.20
CA LEU A 116 -1.08 0.11 6.97
C LEU A 116 -0.57 -0.68 8.18
N CYS A 117 -1.47 -1.20 9.02
CA CYS A 117 -1.12 -1.90 10.25
C CYS A 117 -0.38 -3.21 9.96
N ALA A 118 -0.76 -3.95 8.92
CA ALA A 118 -0.05 -5.16 8.51
C ALA A 118 1.41 -4.91 8.12
N SER A 119 1.66 -3.76 7.46
CA SER A 119 2.97 -3.33 6.98
C SER A 119 3.84 -2.71 8.09
N THR A 120 3.23 -1.98 9.00
CA THR A 120 3.92 -1.16 10.01
C THR A 120 3.93 -1.74 11.41
N GLY A 121 3.15 -2.79 11.69
CA GLY A 121 3.02 -3.35 13.04
C GLY A 121 2.11 -2.56 13.99
N LEU A 122 1.63 -1.38 13.58
CA LEU A 122 0.77 -0.53 14.39
C LEU A 122 -0.54 -1.22 14.78
N ASN A 123 -1.09 -0.83 15.92
CA ASN A 123 -2.37 -1.34 16.39
C ASN A 123 -3.54 -0.69 15.64
N LYS A 124 -4.36 -1.53 15.00
CA LYS A 124 -5.55 -1.10 14.25
C LYS A 124 -6.51 -0.27 15.09
N LYS A 125 -6.71 -0.62 16.37
CA LYS A 125 -7.67 0.08 17.25
C LYS A 125 -7.21 1.48 17.65
N GLU A 126 -5.92 1.75 17.48
CA GLU A 126 -5.27 3.01 17.86
C GLU A 126 -4.90 3.85 16.62
N THR A 127 -5.30 3.39 15.44
CA THR A 127 -5.02 4.01 14.15
C THR A 127 -6.23 4.77 13.64
N ILE A 128 -6.07 6.08 13.46
CA ILE A 128 -7.08 6.97 12.88
C ILE A 128 -6.47 7.68 11.67
N LEU A 129 -7.22 7.74 10.57
CA LEU A 129 -6.80 8.45 9.36
C LEU A 129 -7.60 9.74 9.19
N THR A 130 -6.91 10.81 8.78
CA THR A 130 -7.53 12.13 8.58
C THR A 130 -7.09 12.76 7.26
N LYS A 131 -7.97 13.58 6.68
CA LYS A 131 -7.65 14.38 5.46
C LYS A 131 -6.90 15.66 5.79
N GLY A 132 -7.29 16.31 6.88
CA GLY A 132 -6.74 17.58 7.34
C GLY A 132 -5.69 17.39 8.43
N LEU A 133 -4.76 18.35 8.50
CA LEU A 133 -3.90 18.54 9.67
C LEU A 133 -4.65 19.37 10.73
N PRO A 134 -4.26 19.28 12.02
CA PRO A 134 -4.77 20.15 13.06
C PRO A 134 -4.57 21.63 12.72
N LYS A 135 -5.44 22.47 13.27
CA LYS A 135 -5.29 23.93 13.13
C LYS A 135 -3.99 24.41 13.79
N LYS A 136 -3.52 25.58 13.38
CA LYS A 136 -2.44 26.29 14.08
C LYS A 136 -3.02 27.14 15.20
N ALA A 137 -2.33 27.22 16.32
CA ALA A 137 -2.68 28.11 17.42
C ALA A 137 -2.67 29.57 16.92
N PRO A 138 -3.71 30.39 17.20
CA PRO A 138 -3.81 31.74 16.66
C PRO A 138 -2.67 32.67 17.08
N THR A 139 -2.10 32.44 18.27
CA THR A 139 -1.10 33.31 18.89
C THR A 139 0.34 32.94 18.48
N THR A 140 0.66 31.66 18.41
CA THR A 140 2.03 31.18 18.17
C THR A 140 2.25 30.67 16.74
N GLY A 141 1.19 30.35 16.00
CA GLY A 141 1.28 29.71 14.69
C GLY A 141 1.76 28.25 14.73
N VAL A 142 2.00 27.70 15.94
CA VAL A 142 2.39 26.30 16.13
C VAL A 142 1.20 25.39 15.85
N MET A 143 1.45 24.24 15.22
CA MET A 143 0.41 23.25 14.95
C MET A 143 -0.15 22.71 16.27
N LEU A 144 -1.47 22.70 16.41
CA LEU A 144 -2.12 22.11 17.56
C LEU A 144 -1.93 20.58 17.55
N PRO A 145 -2.04 19.92 18.72
CA PRO A 145 -1.99 18.48 18.77
C PRO A 145 -3.17 17.84 17.99
N MET A 146 -3.03 16.55 17.68
CA MET A 146 -3.92 15.84 16.75
C MET A 146 -5.38 15.76 17.21
N ASP A 147 -5.63 15.88 18.52
CA ASP A 147 -6.96 15.98 19.14
C ASP A 147 -7.75 17.24 18.72
N TYR A 148 -7.08 18.25 18.14
CA TYR A 148 -7.72 19.42 17.52
C TYR A 148 -8.06 19.23 16.04
N THR A 149 -7.96 18.01 15.50
CA THR A 149 -8.43 17.72 14.15
C THR A 149 -9.94 17.92 14.06
N LEU A 150 -10.41 18.59 13.01
CA LEU A 150 -11.84 18.86 12.86
C LEU A 150 -12.59 17.54 12.61
N PRO A 151 -13.76 17.31 13.23
CA PRO A 151 -14.52 16.07 13.06
C PRO A 151 -14.81 15.70 11.61
N LYS A 152 -15.03 16.69 10.73
CA LYS A 152 -15.26 16.49 9.29
C LYS A 152 -14.06 15.93 8.52
N ASP A 153 -12.86 16.04 9.09
CA ASP A 153 -11.61 15.59 8.48
C ASP A 153 -11.22 14.18 8.96
N VAL A 154 -11.88 13.66 10.00
CA VAL A 154 -11.70 12.30 10.51
C VAL A 154 -12.46 11.32 9.62
N LEU A 155 -11.77 10.31 9.12
CA LEU A 155 -12.36 9.32 8.22
C LEU A 155 -12.99 8.16 8.99
N ASN A 156 -14.16 7.70 8.53
CA ASN A 156 -14.82 6.52 9.09
C ASN A 156 -14.34 5.26 8.37
N ASN A 157 -14.05 4.19 9.11
CA ASN A 157 -13.59 2.91 8.57
C ASN A 157 -14.58 2.25 7.60
N ASP A 158 -15.88 2.52 7.72
CA ASP A 158 -16.90 1.94 6.85
C ASP A 158 -17.10 2.74 5.56
N GLN A 159 -16.58 3.96 5.49
CA GLN A 159 -16.65 4.81 4.31
C GLN A 159 -15.75 4.26 3.20
N THR A 160 -16.21 4.32 1.95
CA THR A 160 -15.34 3.97 0.80
C THR A 160 -14.32 5.07 0.52
N ILE A 161 -13.24 4.71 -0.17
CA ILE A 161 -12.23 5.67 -0.61
C ILE A 161 -12.84 6.75 -1.53
N GLU A 162 -13.78 6.36 -2.40
CA GLU A 162 -14.51 7.28 -3.27
C GLU A 162 -15.37 8.27 -2.48
N GLU A 163 -16.19 7.75 -1.55
CA GLU A 163 -17.04 8.57 -0.67
C GLU A 163 -16.20 9.53 0.20
N ALA A 164 -15.02 9.10 0.62
CA ALA A 164 -14.10 9.91 1.41
C ALA A 164 -13.49 11.07 0.59
N ASN A 165 -13.56 11.00 -0.74
CA ASN A 165 -12.97 11.95 -1.69
C ASN A 165 -11.49 12.19 -1.36
N ILE A 166 -10.73 11.10 -1.25
CA ILE A 166 -9.30 11.14 -0.94
C ILE A 166 -8.54 11.54 -2.19
N VAL A 167 -7.84 12.69 -2.11
CA VAL A 167 -7.08 13.21 -3.25
C VAL A 167 -5.75 12.49 -3.42
N ASP A 168 -4.95 12.31 -2.36
CA ASP A 168 -3.68 11.56 -2.42
C ASP A 168 -3.13 11.18 -1.04
N THR A 169 -2.94 12.18 -0.16
CA THR A 169 -2.24 11.99 1.12
C THR A 169 -3.19 12.07 2.31
N LEU A 170 -3.09 11.09 3.22
CA LEU A 170 -3.75 11.06 4.50
C LEU A 170 -2.75 11.26 5.63
N ASN A 171 -3.22 11.80 6.75
CA ASN A 171 -2.43 11.92 7.97
C ASN A 171 -2.81 10.79 8.92
N LEU A 172 -1.79 10.16 9.51
CA LEU A 172 -1.97 9.21 10.60
C LEU A 172 -2.07 9.96 11.92
N VAL A 173 -3.18 9.78 12.62
CA VAL A 173 -3.34 10.06 14.04
C VAL A 173 -3.24 8.73 14.77
N TYR A 174 -2.17 8.53 15.52
CA TYR A 174 -1.97 7.33 16.31
C TYR A 174 -2.12 7.67 17.80
N VAL A 175 -3.01 6.96 18.50
CA VAL A 175 -3.30 7.23 19.93
C VAL A 175 -2.53 6.32 20.89
N GLY A 176 -1.81 5.32 20.36
CA GLY A 176 -0.88 4.47 21.13
C GLY A 176 0.53 5.07 21.23
N HIS A 177 1.50 4.25 21.62
CA HIS A 177 2.90 4.64 21.74
C HIS A 177 3.63 4.41 20.41
N PHE A 178 3.57 5.40 19.50
CA PHE A 178 4.08 5.23 18.14
C PHE A 178 5.52 4.71 18.08
N ASP A 179 6.44 5.25 18.90
CA ASP A 179 7.84 4.84 18.89
C ASP A 179 8.05 3.38 19.36
N GLU A 180 7.13 2.86 20.17
CA GLU A 180 7.15 1.48 20.67
C GLU A 180 6.45 0.53 19.70
N ASP A 181 5.37 0.97 19.07
CA ASP A 181 4.50 0.13 18.24
C ASP A 181 4.93 0.08 16.76
N TYR A 182 5.67 1.08 16.30
CA TYR A 182 6.05 1.19 14.89
C TYR A 182 7.21 0.26 14.53
N HIS A 183 6.92 -0.76 13.74
CA HIS A 183 7.83 -1.80 13.29
C HIS A 183 7.66 -2.10 11.79
N PRO A 184 8.25 -1.28 10.90
CA PRO A 184 8.12 -1.47 9.46
C PRO A 184 8.76 -2.78 8.98
N LYS A 185 8.06 -3.53 8.13
CA LYS A 185 8.46 -4.86 7.58
C LYS A 185 9.09 -4.83 6.17
#